data_AF-A0A363TD16-F1
#
_entry.id   AF-A0A363TD16-F1
#
_cell.length_a   1.000
_cell.length_b   1.000
_cell.length_c   1.000
_cell.angle_alpha   90.00
_cell.angle_beta   90.00
_cell.angle_gamma   90.00
#
_symmetry.space_group_name_H-M   'P 1'
#
loop_
_entity.id
_entity.type
_entity.pdbx_description
1 polymer ?
#
loop_
_entity_poly.entity_id
_entity_poly.type
_entity_poly.pdbx_seq_one_letter_code
_entity_poly.pdbx_strand_id
1 'polypeptide(L)'
;MGEARLAKYWGAACLRQVLLAFGIFLIFVVVFVGLIVLALALPIPQSQRPTVIFGGLMAVIFLLVLGAINWGIISTRRRAYRLDAVFAPYSLTGKAYLWNGRQYHGLVSGRQVDAYFYRGLNLDLYLASHLQTRLSVGPKGRLTQNAARIAVQHLLTVQDSNLQTLEIYTLDEIWSRELLGDPIARSVILRLISHQPGFQFRNMLLQPEAIQLQVNHLNLDDITAEDLLSWVDDLTTLANIAEALPPTINPVESTSLEHRSRTDRSSFTKLIFQTTCGVIILLIAGLIFIFYGVMETLP
;
A
#
# COMPACT_ATOMS: atom_id res chain seq x y z
N MET A 1 8.24 -8.70 20.57
CA MET A 1 8.15 -7.27 20.96
C MET A 1 6.69 -7.00 21.33
N GLY A 2 6.39 -6.53 22.54
CA GLY A 2 5.02 -6.58 23.09
C GLY A 2 4.04 -5.59 22.45
N GLU A 3 2.77 -5.99 22.37
CA GLU A 3 1.62 -5.22 21.85
C GLU A 3 1.53 -3.79 22.42
N ALA A 4 2.04 -3.56 23.63
CA ALA A 4 2.11 -2.25 24.27
C ALA A 4 2.93 -1.20 23.50
N ARG A 5 4.02 -1.59 22.81
CA ARG A 5 4.79 -0.65 21.98
C ARG A 5 4.06 -0.32 20.68
N LEU A 6 3.34 -1.29 20.12
CA LEU A 6 2.46 -1.11 18.94
C LEU A 6 1.40 -0.03 19.22
N ALA A 7 0.71 -0.13 20.36
CA ALA A 7 -0.29 0.86 20.77
C ALA A 7 0.28 2.29 20.88
N LYS A 8 1.52 2.43 21.36
CA LYS A 8 2.16 3.76 21.53
C LYS A 8 2.46 4.45 20.19
N TYR A 9 2.97 3.72 19.20
CA TYR A 9 3.29 4.30 17.89
C TYR A 9 2.04 4.61 17.06
N TRP A 10 1.05 3.72 17.08
CA TRP A 10 -0.25 3.99 16.46
C TRP A 10 -0.95 5.17 17.14
N GLY A 11 -0.89 5.24 18.47
CA GLY A 11 -1.40 6.37 19.24
C GLY A 11 -0.74 7.69 18.87
N ALA A 12 0.58 7.72 18.69
CA ALA A 12 1.31 8.92 18.32
C ALA A 12 0.99 9.40 16.89
N ALA A 13 0.91 8.48 15.92
CA ALA A 13 0.53 8.81 14.54
C ALA A 13 -0.93 9.32 14.47
N CYS A 14 -1.85 8.64 15.17
CA CYS A 14 -3.24 9.05 15.29
C CYS A 14 -3.36 10.43 15.95
N LEU A 15 -2.68 10.65 17.08
CA LEU A 15 -2.67 11.93 17.79
C LEU A 15 -2.13 13.06 16.90
N ARG A 16 -1.03 12.82 16.17
CA ARG A 16 -0.49 13.80 15.22
C ARG A 16 -1.51 14.15 14.14
N GLN A 17 -2.23 13.16 13.61
CA GLN A 17 -3.24 13.38 12.59
C GLN A 17 -4.47 14.11 13.14
N VAL A 18 -4.89 13.79 14.36
CA VAL A 18 -5.97 14.50 15.08
C VAL A 18 -5.58 15.94 15.37
N LEU A 19 -4.38 16.20 15.87
CA LEU A 19 -3.88 17.56 16.14
C LEU A 19 -3.78 18.39 14.85
N LEU A 20 -3.32 17.78 13.75
CA LEU A 20 -3.26 18.44 12.45
C LEU A 20 -4.67 18.74 11.92
N ALA A 21 -5.60 17.79 12.01
CA ALA A 21 -6.99 18.01 11.63
C ALA A 21 -7.66 19.10 12.48
N PHE A 22 -7.39 19.10 13.79
CA PHE A 22 -7.90 20.12 14.71
C PHE A 22 -7.31 21.51 14.42
N GLY A 23 -6.01 21.60 14.14
CA GLY A 23 -5.37 22.85 13.74
C GLY A 23 -5.96 23.41 12.44
N ILE A 24 -6.17 22.54 11.44
CA ILE A 24 -6.85 22.90 10.19
C ILE A 24 -8.28 23.37 10.46
N PHE A 25 -9.03 22.67 11.30
CA PHE A 25 -10.38 23.05 11.71
C PHE A 25 -10.42 24.42 12.39
N LEU A 26 -9.48 24.71 13.30
CA LEU A 26 -9.41 25.99 13.99
C LEU A 26 -9.09 27.14 13.03
N ILE A 27 -8.20 26.92 12.06
CA ILE A 27 -7.95 27.87 10.97
C ILE A 27 -9.25 28.14 10.19
N PHE A 28 -10.08 27.12 9.92
CA PHE A 28 -11.38 27.33 9.27
C PHE A 28 -12.34 28.16 10.09
N VAL A 29 -12.45 27.90 11.39
CA VAL A 29 -13.30 28.70 12.27
C VAL A 29 -12.86 30.16 12.25
N VAL A 30 -11.56 30.43 12.32
CA VAL A 30 -11.01 31.80 12.30
C VAL A 30 -11.28 32.49 10.96
N VAL A 31 -11.02 31.83 9.83
CA VAL A 31 -11.28 32.39 8.50
C VAL A 31 -12.78 32.65 8.30
N PHE A 32 -13.63 31.74 8.73
CA PHE A 32 -15.08 31.86 8.60
C PHE A 32 -15.63 33.03 9.44
N VAL A 33 -15.25 33.12 10.72
CA VAL A 33 -15.63 34.24 11.58
C VAL A 33 -15.11 35.56 11.03
N GLY A 34 -13.87 35.58 10.53
CA GLY A 34 -13.28 36.76 9.90
C GLY A 34 -14.09 37.24 8.68
N LEU A 35 -14.58 36.32 7.84
CA LEU A 35 -15.45 36.66 6.72
C LEU A 35 -16.80 37.22 7.15
N ILE A 36 -17.40 36.66 8.21
CA ILE A 36 -18.65 37.19 8.77
C ILE A 36 -18.44 38.62 9.29
N VAL A 37 -17.38 38.84 10.09
CA VAL A 37 -17.06 40.16 10.64
C VAL A 37 -16.79 41.17 9.51
N LEU A 38 -16.03 40.77 8.48
CA LEU A 38 -15.77 41.60 7.32
C LEU A 38 -17.06 41.96 6.56
N ALA A 39 -17.95 40.99 6.33
CA ALA A 39 -19.23 41.23 5.67
C ALA A 39 -20.15 42.16 6.48
N LEU A 40 -20.09 42.11 7.82
CA LEU A 40 -20.84 43.00 8.70
C LEU A 40 -20.24 44.41 8.76
N ALA A 41 -18.91 44.54 8.61
CA ALA A 41 -18.20 45.82 8.67
C ALA A 41 -18.29 46.61 7.34
N LEU A 42 -18.40 45.93 6.21
CA LEU A 42 -18.54 46.57 4.90
C LEU A 42 -19.96 47.20 4.75
N PRO A 43 -20.08 48.39 4.12
CA PRO A 43 -21.36 49.07 3.91
C PRO A 43 -22.21 48.41 2.81
N ILE A 44 -22.48 47.12 2.96
CA ILE A 44 -23.25 46.30 2.02
C ILE A 44 -24.74 46.41 2.40
N PRO A 45 -25.65 46.67 1.43
CA PRO A 45 -27.09 46.67 1.68
C PRO A 45 -27.55 45.39 2.37
N GLN A 46 -28.46 45.51 3.35
CA GLN A 46 -28.89 44.36 4.15
C GLN A 46 -29.41 43.19 3.31
N SER A 47 -30.10 43.47 2.19
CA SER A 47 -30.60 42.47 1.26
C SER A 47 -29.50 41.65 0.56
N GLN A 48 -28.29 42.20 0.40
CA GLN A 48 -27.18 41.53 -0.28
C GLN A 48 -26.22 40.82 0.69
N ARG A 49 -26.29 41.10 2.00
CA ARG A 49 -25.39 40.51 3.01
C ARG A 49 -25.42 38.98 3.01
N PRO A 50 -26.57 38.29 2.97
CA PRO A 50 -26.60 36.82 2.96
C PRO A 50 -25.88 36.24 1.73
N THR A 51 -26.09 36.84 0.55
CA THR A 51 -25.44 36.42 -0.69
C THR A 51 -23.92 36.59 -0.63
N VAL A 52 -23.43 37.70 -0.07
CA VAL A 52 -21.99 37.95 0.08
C VAL A 52 -21.37 36.99 1.10
N ILE A 53 -22.01 36.76 2.24
CA ILE A 53 -21.53 35.81 3.25
C ILE A 53 -21.49 34.39 2.67
N PHE A 54 -22.56 33.96 2.00
CA PHE A 54 -22.61 32.65 1.38
C PHE A 54 -21.59 32.50 0.24
N GLY A 55 -21.48 33.50 -0.64
CA GLY A 55 -20.49 33.52 -1.72
C GLY A 55 -19.05 33.46 -1.17
N GLY A 56 -18.75 34.21 -0.11
CA GLY A 56 -17.47 34.16 0.58
C GLY A 56 -17.19 32.79 1.21
N LEU A 57 -18.18 32.19 1.87
CA LEU A 57 -18.07 30.83 2.41
C LEU A 57 -17.80 29.80 1.32
N MET A 58 -18.55 29.83 0.22
CA MET A 58 -18.36 28.92 -0.91
C MET A 58 -16.99 29.11 -1.55
N ALA A 59 -16.51 30.34 -1.68
CA ALA A 59 -15.16 30.63 -2.18
C ALA A 59 -14.08 30.03 -1.27
N VAL A 60 -14.23 30.13 0.06
CA VAL A 60 -13.30 29.48 1.00
C VAL A 60 -13.35 27.97 0.86
N ILE A 61 -14.53 27.35 0.91
CA ILE A 61 -14.67 25.90 0.74
C ILE A 61 -14.01 25.45 -0.58
N PHE A 62 -14.24 26.17 -1.67
CA PHE A 62 -13.65 25.89 -2.96
C PHE A 62 -12.12 25.95 -2.95
N LEU A 63 -11.53 27.02 -2.38
CA LEU A 63 -10.09 27.15 -2.24
C LEU A 63 -9.48 26.02 -1.40
N LEU A 64 -10.21 25.51 -0.41
CA LEU A 64 -9.76 24.41 0.44
C LEU A 64 -9.79 23.07 -0.28
N VAL A 65 -10.86 22.80 -1.03
CA VAL A 65 -10.92 21.62 -1.89
C VAL A 65 -9.77 21.66 -2.90
N LEU A 66 -9.52 22.81 -3.54
CA LEU A 66 -8.38 22.99 -4.44
C LEU A 66 -7.04 22.79 -3.72
N GLY A 67 -6.87 23.36 -2.53
CA GLY A 67 -5.66 23.20 -1.72
C GLY A 67 -5.39 21.74 -1.34
N ALA A 68 -6.44 21.02 -0.93
CA ALA A 68 -6.36 19.60 -0.61
C ALA A 68 -6.02 18.74 -1.83
N ILE A 69 -6.63 19.02 -2.98
CA ILE A 69 -6.32 18.34 -4.26
C ILE A 69 -4.86 18.60 -4.64
N ASN A 70 -4.42 19.86 -4.64
CA ASN A 70 -3.06 20.24 -4.98
C ASN A 70 -2.04 19.60 -4.05
N TRP A 71 -2.29 19.62 -2.74
CA TRP A 71 -1.45 18.93 -1.75
C TRP A 71 -1.40 17.42 -2.02
N GLY A 72 -2.54 16.79 -2.30
CA GLY A 72 -2.62 15.36 -2.64
C GLY A 72 -1.80 15.01 -3.90
N ILE A 73 -1.87 15.85 -4.94
CA ILE A 73 -1.08 15.70 -6.16
C ILE A 73 0.42 15.84 -5.85
N ILE A 74 0.82 16.89 -5.12
CA ILE A 74 2.23 17.13 -4.77
C ILE A 74 2.78 15.99 -3.91
N SER A 75 2.03 15.55 -2.89
CA SER A 75 2.40 14.45 -2.00
C SER A 75 2.59 13.14 -2.79
N THR A 76 1.64 12.80 -3.65
CA THR A 76 1.71 11.62 -4.53
C THR A 76 2.91 11.70 -5.49
N ARG A 77 3.16 12.86 -6.09
CA ARG A 77 4.32 13.07 -6.97
C ARG A 77 5.65 12.95 -6.23
N ARG A 78 5.80 13.59 -5.07
CA ARG A 78 7.01 13.48 -4.25
C ARG A 78 7.30 12.04 -3.87
N ARG A 79 6.26 11.30 -3.45
CA ARG A 79 6.35 9.88 -3.15
C ARG A 79 6.77 9.05 -4.38
N ALA A 80 6.16 9.33 -5.53
CA ALA A 80 6.51 8.70 -6.80
C ALA A 80 7.98 8.92 -7.15
N TYR A 81 8.48 10.15 -7.13
CA TYR A 81 9.87 10.46 -7.42
C TYR A 81 10.87 9.74 -6.50
N ARG A 82 10.55 9.64 -5.21
CA ARG A 82 11.39 8.89 -4.26
C ARG A 82 11.44 7.41 -4.60
N LEU A 83 10.29 6.81 -4.86
CA LEU A 83 10.24 5.41 -5.26
C LEU A 83 10.95 5.20 -6.61
N ASP A 84 10.78 6.11 -7.58
CA ASP A 84 11.49 6.02 -8.86
C ASP A 84 13.00 6.02 -8.67
N ALA A 85 13.52 6.86 -7.76
CA ALA A 85 14.94 6.90 -7.46
C ALA A 85 15.47 5.57 -6.89
N VAL A 86 14.67 4.85 -6.10
CA VAL A 86 15.03 3.53 -5.55
C VAL A 86 15.06 2.45 -6.64
N PHE A 87 14.16 2.53 -7.63
CA PHE A 87 13.99 1.51 -8.67
C PHE A 87 14.74 1.81 -9.98
N ALA A 88 15.16 3.06 -10.19
CA ALA A 88 15.88 3.50 -11.39
C ALA A 88 17.16 2.70 -11.69
N PRO A 89 17.99 2.29 -10.70
CA PRO A 89 19.19 1.49 -10.96
C PRO A 89 18.91 0.14 -11.64
N TYR A 90 17.69 -0.39 -11.54
CA TYR A 90 17.33 -1.73 -12.02
C TYR A 90 16.63 -1.74 -13.38
N SER A 91 16.59 -0.61 -14.07
CA SER A 91 15.82 -0.46 -15.33
C SER A 91 14.34 -0.85 -15.16
N LEU A 92 13.82 -0.81 -13.93
CA LEU A 92 12.43 -1.12 -13.63
C LEU A 92 11.59 0.11 -13.96
N THR A 93 10.65 -0.05 -14.89
CA THR A 93 9.84 1.06 -15.37
C THR A 93 8.65 1.31 -14.45
N GLY A 94 8.66 2.46 -13.79
CA GLY A 94 7.57 2.89 -12.90
C GLY A 94 6.31 3.34 -13.64
N LYS A 95 5.15 2.88 -13.18
CA LYS A 95 3.82 3.32 -13.65
C LYS A 95 2.91 3.59 -12.45
N ALA A 96 1.91 4.44 -12.63
CA ALA A 96 0.90 4.67 -11.60
C ALA A 96 0.09 3.39 -11.34
N TYR A 97 -0.19 3.09 -10.07
CA TYR A 97 -0.94 1.92 -9.66
C TYR A 97 -2.01 2.29 -8.62
N LEU A 98 -3.29 1.99 -8.89
CA LEU A 98 -4.41 2.50 -8.10
C LEU A 98 -4.38 4.04 -7.97
N TRP A 99 -5.09 4.62 -6.99
CA TRP A 99 -5.17 6.08 -6.79
C TRP A 99 -3.87 6.68 -6.21
N ASN A 100 -3.16 5.93 -5.36
CA ASN A 100 -2.05 6.42 -4.55
C ASN A 100 -0.86 5.45 -4.48
N GLY A 101 -0.83 4.46 -5.37
CA GLY A 101 0.22 3.45 -5.45
C GLY A 101 1.12 3.64 -6.67
N ARG A 102 2.12 2.77 -6.76
CA ARG A 102 3.06 2.75 -7.87
C ARG A 102 3.45 1.31 -8.18
N GLN A 103 3.59 0.97 -9.44
CA GLN A 103 4.04 -0.36 -9.86
C GLN A 103 5.29 -0.23 -10.71
N TYR A 104 6.15 -1.23 -10.66
CA TYR A 104 7.41 -1.30 -11.38
C TYR A 104 7.51 -2.64 -12.07
N HIS A 105 7.98 -2.63 -13.30
CA HIS A 105 8.13 -3.84 -14.12
C HIS A 105 9.46 -3.79 -14.87
N GLY A 106 10.12 -4.93 -14.99
CA GLY A 106 11.29 -5.08 -15.86
C GLY A 106 11.98 -6.40 -15.65
N LEU A 107 13.19 -6.52 -16.19
CA LEU A 107 13.98 -7.75 -16.14
C LEU A 107 15.22 -7.54 -15.27
N VAL A 108 15.44 -8.45 -14.32
CA VAL A 108 16.67 -8.52 -13.53
C VAL A 108 17.25 -9.92 -13.69
N SER A 109 18.50 -10.02 -14.12
CA SER A 109 19.17 -11.31 -14.39
C SER A 109 18.36 -12.24 -15.31
N GLY A 110 17.68 -11.66 -16.31
CA GLY A 110 16.84 -12.39 -17.28
C GLY A 110 15.47 -12.84 -16.75
N ARG A 111 15.11 -12.51 -15.50
CA ARG A 111 13.82 -12.84 -14.88
C ARG A 111 12.94 -11.59 -14.79
N GLN A 112 11.65 -11.76 -15.03
CA GLN A 112 10.67 -10.69 -14.82
C GLN A 112 10.56 -10.38 -13.33
N VAL A 113 10.70 -9.11 -12.98
CA VAL A 113 10.49 -8.56 -11.65
C VAL A 113 9.37 -7.55 -11.70
N ASP A 114 8.35 -7.75 -10.87
CA ASP A 114 7.21 -6.85 -10.74
C ASP A 114 7.08 -6.40 -9.28
N ALA A 115 7.07 -5.10 -9.02
CA ALA A 115 6.90 -4.56 -7.68
C ALA A 115 5.67 -3.66 -7.59
N TYR A 116 4.87 -3.83 -6.55
CA TYR A 116 3.62 -3.10 -6.35
C TYR A 116 3.58 -2.42 -4.99
N PHE A 117 3.46 -1.10 -4.98
CA PHE A 117 3.23 -0.30 -3.78
C PHE A 117 1.76 0.11 -3.66
N TYR A 118 1.10 -0.23 -2.56
CA TYR A 118 -0.30 0.14 -2.33
C TYR A 118 -0.63 0.33 -0.84
N ARG A 119 -1.84 0.87 -0.57
CA ARG A 119 -2.53 0.96 0.74
C ARG A 119 -1.61 0.99 1.99
N GLY A 120 -1.13 2.16 2.39
CA GLY A 120 -0.43 2.29 3.68
C GLY A 120 1.02 1.80 3.67
N LEU A 121 1.70 1.94 2.52
CA LEU A 121 3.10 1.56 2.31
C LEU A 121 3.33 0.05 2.39
N ASN A 122 2.45 -0.74 1.78
CA ASN A 122 2.74 -2.15 1.53
C ASN A 122 3.45 -2.30 0.20
N LEU A 123 4.38 -3.24 0.12
CA LEU A 123 5.13 -3.63 -1.06
C LEU A 123 4.90 -5.12 -1.33
N ASP A 124 4.42 -5.45 -2.52
CA ASP A 124 4.53 -6.80 -3.07
C ASP A 124 5.63 -6.81 -4.11
N LEU A 125 6.68 -7.60 -3.91
CA LEU A 125 7.74 -7.83 -4.89
C LEU A 125 7.60 -9.25 -5.43
N TYR A 126 7.41 -9.38 -6.74
CA TYR A 126 7.30 -10.64 -7.46
C TYR A 126 8.54 -10.83 -8.33
N LEU A 127 9.10 -12.03 -8.27
CA LEU A 127 10.12 -12.52 -9.18
C LEU A 127 9.55 -13.73 -9.94
N ALA A 128 9.64 -13.73 -11.26
CA ALA A 128 9.24 -14.88 -12.07
C ALA A 128 10.13 -16.10 -11.81
N SER A 129 9.49 -17.25 -11.67
CA SER A 129 10.14 -18.54 -11.44
C SER A 129 9.46 -19.65 -12.25
N HIS A 130 10.04 -20.85 -12.25
CA HIS A 130 9.48 -22.06 -12.86
C HIS A 130 8.91 -23.03 -11.83
N LEU A 131 8.62 -22.54 -10.62
CA LEU A 131 8.09 -23.37 -9.55
C LEU A 131 6.69 -23.88 -9.89
N GLN A 132 6.39 -25.10 -9.46
CA GLN A 132 5.09 -25.77 -9.61
C GLN A 132 4.54 -26.22 -8.25
N THR A 133 4.85 -25.49 -7.19
CA THR A 133 4.43 -25.81 -5.82
C THR A 133 4.14 -24.54 -5.03
N ARG A 134 3.65 -24.70 -3.79
CA ARG A 134 3.37 -23.61 -2.86
C ARG A 134 4.11 -23.80 -1.54
N LEU A 135 4.79 -22.75 -1.12
CA LEU A 135 5.43 -22.63 0.19
C LEU A 135 5.24 -21.19 0.69
N SER A 136 4.59 -21.03 1.84
CA SER A 136 4.48 -19.74 2.53
C SER A 136 5.35 -19.75 3.77
N VAL A 137 6.15 -18.71 3.97
CA VAL A 137 6.98 -18.53 5.16
C VAL A 137 6.74 -17.13 5.72
N GLY A 138 6.43 -17.04 7.00
CA GLY A 138 6.25 -15.76 7.68
C GLY A 138 6.52 -15.88 9.18
N PRO A 139 6.60 -14.76 9.91
CA PRO A 139 6.70 -14.80 11.37
C PRO A 139 5.44 -15.44 11.97
N LYS A 140 5.60 -16.10 13.12
CA LYS A 140 4.47 -16.63 13.91
C LYS A 140 3.45 -15.53 14.21
N GLY A 141 2.18 -15.73 13.82
CA GLY A 141 1.12 -14.76 14.13
C GLY A 141 -0.22 -14.98 13.43
N ARG A 142 -1.25 -14.26 13.88
CA ARG A 142 -2.64 -14.43 13.41
C ARG A 142 -2.83 -14.10 11.92
N LEU A 143 -2.01 -13.22 11.35
CA LEU A 143 -2.09 -12.85 9.94
C LEU A 143 -1.63 -13.99 9.02
N THR A 144 -0.53 -14.65 9.37
CA THR A 144 0.05 -15.78 8.65
C THR A 144 -0.92 -16.97 8.65
N GLN A 145 -1.56 -17.23 9.78
CA GLN A 145 -2.57 -18.29 9.92
C GLN A 145 -3.81 -18.09 9.04
N ASN A 146 -4.27 -16.84 8.86
CA ASN A 146 -5.43 -16.56 8.02
C ASN A 146 -5.11 -16.72 6.53
N ALA A 147 -3.91 -16.34 6.09
CA ALA A 147 -3.48 -16.55 4.72
C ALA A 147 -3.33 -18.05 4.39
N ALA A 148 -2.77 -18.83 5.33
CA ALA A 148 -2.58 -20.27 5.16
C ALA A 148 -3.88 -21.07 5.03
N ARG A 149 -4.95 -20.65 5.73
CA ARG A 149 -6.28 -21.30 5.66
C ARG A 149 -6.91 -21.24 4.28
N ILE A 150 -6.59 -20.22 3.49
CA ILE A 150 -7.18 -20.02 2.16
C ILE A 150 -6.54 -20.97 1.13
N ALA A 151 -5.29 -21.39 1.35
CA ALA A 151 -4.52 -22.16 0.37
C ALA A 151 -4.45 -23.68 0.64
N VAL A 152 -5.18 -24.19 1.66
CA VAL A 152 -5.17 -25.62 2.06
C VAL A 152 -3.74 -26.17 2.24
N GLN A 153 -2.88 -25.41 2.92
CA GLN A 153 -1.50 -25.80 3.16
C GLN A 153 -1.33 -26.43 4.54
N HIS A 154 -0.38 -27.38 4.65
CA HIS A 154 -0.05 -28.03 5.91
C HIS A 154 1.08 -27.28 6.62
N LEU A 155 1.00 -27.15 7.94
CA LEU A 155 2.06 -26.56 8.74
C LEU A 155 3.25 -27.53 8.79
N LEU A 156 4.39 -27.10 8.28
CA LEU A 156 5.62 -27.88 8.29
C LEU A 156 6.34 -27.70 9.63
N THR A 157 6.43 -28.77 10.41
CA THR A 157 7.26 -28.78 11.63
C THR A 157 8.73 -28.93 11.25
N VAL A 158 9.52 -27.91 11.56
CA VAL A 158 10.97 -27.86 11.32
C VAL A 158 11.71 -27.93 12.66
N GLN A 159 12.72 -28.79 12.73
CA GLN A 159 13.50 -29.00 13.97
C GLN A 159 14.58 -27.92 14.22
N ASP A 160 14.94 -27.15 13.19
CA ASP A 160 15.93 -26.08 13.28
C ASP A 160 15.46 -24.95 14.20
N SER A 161 16.26 -24.65 15.24
CA SER A 161 15.99 -23.60 16.22
C SER A 161 15.84 -22.21 15.60
N ASN A 162 16.54 -21.91 14.51
CA ASN A 162 16.47 -20.61 13.84
C ASN A 162 15.12 -20.41 13.13
N LEU A 163 14.51 -21.49 12.65
CA LEU A 163 13.23 -21.47 11.95
C LEU A 163 12.03 -21.61 12.89
N GLN A 164 12.25 -21.92 14.18
CA GLN A 164 11.16 -22.05 15.16
C GLN A 164 10.38 -20.75 15.40
N THR A 165 10.91 -19.59 14.99
CA THR A 165 10.20 -18.31 15.09
C THR A 165 9.24 -18.06 13.91
N LEU A 166 9.33 -18.89 12.87
CA LEU A 166 8.55 -18.80 11.65
C LEU A 166 7.40 -19.83 11.65
N GLU A 167 6.34 -19.51 10.91
CA GLU A 167 5.34 -20.46 10.46
C GLU A 167 5.59 -20.75 8.98
N ILE A 168 5.77 -22.03 8.66
CA ILE A 168 6.03 -22.51 7.32
C ILE A 168 4.86 -23.38 6.90
N TYR A 169 4.16 -22.97 5.85
CA TYR A 169 3.04 -23.72 5.28
C TYR A 169 3.45 -24.23 3.91
N THR A 170 3.26 -25.51 3.67
CA THR A 170 3.70 -26.16 2.43
C THR A 170 2.60 -27.03 1.84
N LEU A 171 2.65 -27.18 0.52
CA LEU A 171 1.87 -28.18 -0.20
C LEU A 171 2.66 -29.49 -0.42
N ASP A 172 3.97 -29.39 -0.67
CA ASP A 172 4.87 -30.54 -0.82
C ASP A 172 5.87 -30.55 0.35
N GLU A 173 5.69 -31.46 1.31
CA GLU A 173 6.56 -31.51 2.49
C GLU A 173 7.99 -31.94 2.16
N ILE A 174 8.17 -32.86 1.21
CA ILE A 174 9.49 -33.42 0.89
C ILE A 174 10.32 -32.34 0.21
N TRP A 175 9.78 -31.73 -0.85
CA TRP A 175 10.44 -30.64 -1.56
C TRP A 175 10.77 -29.46 -0.64
N SER A 176 9.85 -29.07 0.25
CA SER A 176 10.10 -27.99 1.19
C SER A 176 11.14 -28.33 2.25
N ARG A 177 11.23 -29.59 2.69
CA ARG A 177 12.31 -30.04 3.59
C ARG A 177 13.66 -30.03 2.90
N GLU A 178 13.73 -30.40 1.62
CA GLU A 178 14.96 -30.33 0.83
C GLU A 178 15.42 -28.87 0.66
N LEU A 179 14.50 -27.95 0.29
CA LEU A 179 14.79 -26.53 0.18
C LEU A 179 15.30 -25.94 1.50
N LEU A 180 14.65 -26.27 2.62
CA LEU A 180 15.06 -25.77 3.95
C LEU A 180 16.32 -26.48 4.49
N GLY A 181 16.63 -27.67 3.97
CA GLY A 181 17.85 -28.40 4.25
C GLY A 181 19.08 -27.68 3.69
N ASP A 182 18.94 -27.01 2.55
CA ASP A 182 20.00 -26.18 1.97
C ASP A 182 20.35 -24.99 2.89
N PRO A 183 21.61 -24.85 3.33
CA PRO A 183 22.02 -23.80 4.25
C PRO A 183 21.95 -22.40 3.63
N ILE A 184 22.16 -22.27 2.32
CA ILE A 184 22.10 -21.00 1.60
C ILE A 184 20.64 -20.55 1.52
N ALA A 185 19.74 -21.42 1.06
CA ALA A 185 18.31 -21.11 0.97
C ALA A 185 17.74 -20.70 2.34
N ARG A 186 18.06 -21.45 3.39
CA ARG A 186 17.67 -21.10 4.76
C ARG A 186 18.21 -19.73 5.20
N SER A 187 19.47 -19.42 4.91
CA SER A 187 20.05 -18.11 5.24
C SER A 187 19.35 -16.96 4.50
N VAL A 188 19.00 -17.18 3.22
CA VAL A 188 18.28 -16.24 2.37
C VAL A 188 16.87 -16.01 2.90
N ILE A 189 16.13 -17.07 3.21
CA ILE A 189 14.79 -17.00 3.79
C ILE A 189 14.81 -16.23 5.11
N LEU A 190 15.79 -16.52 5.98
CA LEU A 190 15.96 -15.80 7.24
C LEU A 190 16.27 -14.33 7.02
N ARG A 191 17.13 -13.95 6.07
CA ARG A 191 17.39 -12.52 5.75
C ARG A 191 16.15 -11.82 5.21
N LEU A 192 15.47 -12.41 4.23
CA LEU A 192 14.27 -11.86 3.62
C LEU A 192 13.14 -11.63 4.64
N ILE A 193 13.00 -12.53 5.62
CA ILE A 193 11.94 -12.48 6.63
C ILE A 193 12.38 -11.77 7.91
N SER A 194 13.70 -11.64 8.12
CA SER A 194 14.24 -11.03 9.33
C SER A 194 13.68 -9.63 9.53
N HIS A 195 13.31 -9.37 10.78
CA HIS A 195 12.71 -8.11 11.15
C HIS A 195 13.74 -6.99 11.03
N GLN A 196 13.47 -6.03 10.14
CA GLN A 196 14.17 -4.75 10.12
C GLN A 196 13.59 -3.80 11.18
N PRO A 197 14.37 -2.82 11.67
CA PRO A 197 13.91 -1.89 12.69
C PRO A 197 12.59 -1.21 12.29
N GLY A 198 11.59 -1.27 13.18
CA GLY A 198 10.28 -0.63 12.97
C GLY A 198 9.10 -1.59 13.11
N PHE A 199 8.02 -1.33 12.37
CA PHE A 199 6.79 -2.15 12.37
C PHE A 199 6.62 -2.98 11.10
N GLN A 200 7.74 -3.28 10.42
CA GLN A 200 7.71 -4.00 9.16
C GLN A 200 7.50 -5.49 9.39
N PHE A 201 6.53 -6.06 8.67
CA PHE A 201 6.31 -7.50 8.62
C PHE A 201 6.56 -8.01 7.21
N ARG A 202 7.36 -9.07 7.11
CA ARG A 202 7.71 -9.68 5.83
C ARG A 202 7.17 -11.10 5.78
N ASN A 203 6.44 -11.40 4.71
CA ASN A 203 6.03 -12.75 4.38
C ASN A 203 6.60 -13.09 3.01
N MET A 204 7.02 -14.32 2.86
CA MET A 204 7.50 -14.86 1.60
C MET A 204 6.54 -15.94 1.14
N LEU A 205 6.19 -15.92 -0.13
CA LEU A 205 5.31 -16.89 -0.75
C LEU A 205 5.95 -17.37 -2.04
N LEU A 206 6.30 -18.64 -2.08
CA LEU A 206 6.62 -19.35 -3.32
C LEU A 206 5.30 -19.91 -3.82
N GLN A 207 4.97 -19.58 -5.06
CA GLN A 207 3.75 -20.00 -5.72
C GLN A 207 4.09 -20.44 -7.15
N PRO A 208 3.17 -21.11 -7.86
CA PRO A 208 3.41 -21.45 -9.25
C PRO A 208 3.81 -20.21 -10.04
N GLU A 209 4.89 -20.35 -10.79
CA GLU A 209 5.48 -19.35 -11.69
C GLU A 209 6.07 -18.07 -11.03
N ALA A 210 6.03 -17.93 -9.69
CA ALA A 210 6.61 -16.76 -9.03
C ALA A 210 7.04 -17.00 -7.58
N ILE A 211 8.02 -16.21 -7.14
CA ILE A 211 8.31 -15.99 -5.73
C ILE A 211 7.89 -14.56 -5.39
N GLN A 212 7.12 -14.42 -4.32
CA GLN A 212 6.63 -13.16 -3.81
C GLN A 212 7.23 -12.85 -2.44
N LEU A 213 7.73 -11.63 -2.27
CA LEU A 213 8.00 -11.02 -0.97
C LEU A 213 6.94 -9.95 -0.70
N GLN A 214 6.18 -10.13 0.36
CA GLN A 214 5.22 -9.14 0.87
C GLN A 214 5.84 -8.40 2.04
N VAL A 215 5.96 -7.09 1.93
CA VAL A 215 6.43 -6.22 3.00
C VAL A 215 5.30 -5.28 3.42
N ASN A 216 4.83 -5.43 4.65
CA ASN A 216 3.76 -4.61 5.21
C ASN A 216 4.32 -3.52 6.10
N HIS A 217 3.66 -2.35 6.10
CA HIS A 217 4.07 -1.17 6.90
C HIS A 217 5.50 -0.68 6.63
N LEU A 218 5.91 -0.74 5.38
CA LEU A 218 7.23 -0.30 4.95
C LEU A 218 7.35 1.22 5.13
N ASN A 219 8.41 1.71 5.77
CA ASN A 219 8.65 3.15 5.80
C ASN A 219 9.49 3.53 4.59
N LEU A 220 8.97 4.40 3.73
CA LEU A 220 9.66 4.79 2.48
C LEU A 220 10.98 5.52 2.72
N ASP A 221 11.11 6.19 3.86
CA ASP A 221 12.35 6.89 4.22
C ASP A 221 13.45 5.90 4.63
N ASP A 222 13.10 4.65 4.94
CA ASP A 222 14.04 3.61 5.37
C ASP A 222 14.44 2.65 4.23
N ILE A 223 13.86 2.78 3.03
CA ILE A 223 14.20 1.92 1.89
C ILE A 223 15.29 2.60 1.06
N THR A 224 16.39 1.88 0.87
CA THR A 224 17.41 2.26 -0.10
C THR A 224 17.34 1.41 -1.37
N ALA A 225 18.00 1.87 -2.43
CA ALA A 225 18.18 1.05 -3.64
C ALA A 225 18.99 -0.23 -3.34
N GLU A 226 19.87 -0.20 -2.34
CA GLU A 226 20.68 -1.34 -1.90
C GLU A 226 19.83 -2.40 -1.17
N ASP A 227 18.87 -1.98 -0.34
CA ASP A 227 17.92 -2.90 0.30
C ASP A 227 17.11 -3.65 -0.75
N LEU A 228 16.59 -2.93 -1.74
CA LEU A 228 15.84 -3.54 -2.84
C LEU A 228 16.72 -4.51 -3.64
N LEU A 229 17.99 -4.16 -3.89
CA LEU A 229 18.95 -5.05 -4.56
C LEU A 229 19.09 -6.36 -3.81
N SER A 230 19.38 -6.23 -2.52
CA SER A 230 19.60 -7.35 -1.63
C SER A 230 18.38 -8.27 -1.63
N TRP A 231 17.15 -7.72 -1.63
CA TRP A 231 15.94 -8.53 -1.71
C TRP A 231 15.76 -9.21 -3.06
N VAL A 232 16.02 -8.53 -4.18
CA VAL A 232 15.90 -9.13 -5.52
C VAL A 232 16.96 -10.21 -5.74
N ASP A 233 18.19 -9.99 -5.27
CA ASP A 233 19.28 -10.96 -5.34
C ASP A 233 19.01 -12.18 -4.45
N ASP A 234 18.51 -11.96 -3.24
CA ASP A 234 18.09 -13.02 -2.33
C ASP A 234 16.94 -13.83 -2.95
N LEU A 235 15.92 -13.18 -3.53
CA LEU A 235 14.84 -13.87 -4.23
C LEU A 235 15.34 -14.66 -5.45
N THR A 236 16.29 -14.11 -6.20
CA THR A 236 16.89 -14.78 -7.37
C THR A 236 17.70 -16.00 -6.96
N THR A 237 18.50 -15.87 -5.90
CA THR A 237 19.26 -16.97 -5.30
C THR A 237 18.30 -18.07 -4.85
N LEU A 238 17.23 -17.70 -4.15
CA LEU A 238 16.22 -18.66 -3.69
C LEU A 238 15.52 -19.36 -4.87
N ALA A 239 15.16 -18.62 -5.92
CA ALA A 239 14.55 -19.19 -7.12
C ALA A 239 15.47 -20.21 -7.79
N ASN A 240 16.75 -19.89 -7.93
CA ASN A 240 17.72 -20.80 -8.54
C ASN A 240 17.89 -22.09 -7.72
N ILE A 241 17.97 -22.00 -6.39
CA ILE A 241 18.05 -23.20 -5.54
C ILE A 241 16.77 -24.02 -5.64
N ALA A 242 15.60 -23.36 -5.52
CA ALA A 242 14.31 -24.00 -5.53
C ALA A 242 13.99 -24.68 -6.88
N GLU A 243 14.41 -24.10 -8.01
CA GLU A 243 14.26 -24.67 -9.35
C GLU A 243 15.26 -25.79 -9.65
N ALA A 244 16.39 -25.86 -8.94
CA ALA A 244 17.39 -26.92 -9.08
C ALA A 244 17.01 -28.20 -8.31
N LEU A 245 16.03 -28.13 -7.41
CA LEU A 245 15.52 -29.29 -6.70
C LEU A 245 14.75 -30.23 -7.64
N PRO A 246 14.61 -31.52 -7.29
CA PRO A 246 13.76 -32.44 -8.02
C PRO A 246 12.34 -31.88 -8.21
N PRO A 247 11.67 -32.16 -9.33
CA PRO A 247 10.28 -31.76 -9.55
C PRO A 247 9.37 -32.23 -8.42
N THR A 248 8.36 -31.43 -8.09
CA THR A 248 7.41 -31.77 -7.03
C THR A 248 6.56 -32.97 -7.41
N ILE A 249 6.10 -33.72 -6.40
CA ILE A 249 5.33 -34.95 -6.62
C ILE A 249 3.97 -34.62 -7.27
N ASN A 250 3.38 -33.51 -6.83
CA ASN A 250 2.11 -33.00 -7.34
C ASN A 250 2.34 -31.58 -7.87
N PRO A 251 2.70 -31.42 -9.16
CA PRO A 251 2.85 -30.10 -9.74
C PRO A 251 1.51 -29.39 -9.73
N VAL A 252 1.53 -28.11 -9.35
CA VAL A 252 0.33 -27.28 -9.32
C VAL A 252 0.50 -26.08 -10.22
N GLU A 253 -0.55 -25.81 -10.97
CA GLU A 253 -0.63 -24.67 -11.87
C GLU A 253 -1.01 -23.38 -11.13
N SER A 254 -0.67 -22.26 -11.77
CA SER A 254 -1.07 -20.94 -11.31
C SER A 254 -2.58 -20.78 -11.46
N THR A 255 -3.24 -20.31 -10.40
CA THR A 255 -4.66 -19.96 -10.48
C THR A 255 -4.86 -18.67 -11.27
N SER A 256 -6.05 -18.48 -11.85
CA SER A 256 -6.38 -17.24 -12.57
C SER A 256 -6.27 -15.98 -11.69
N LEU A 257 -6.54 -16.12 -10.38
CA LEU A 257 -6.38 -15.04 -9.39
C LEU A 257 -4.90 -14.72 -9.14
N GLU A 258 -4.05 -15.74 -8.98
CA GLU A 258 -2.60 -15.56 -8.82
C GLU A 258 -2.01 -14.89 -10.07
N HIS A 259 -2.33 -15.37 -11.26
CA HIS A 259 -1.89 -14.78 -12.52
C HIS A 259 -2.37 -13.31 -12.65
N ARG A 260 -3.65 -13.04 -12.40
CA ARG A 260 -4.19 -11.67 -12.46
C ARG A 260 -3.57 -10.75 -11.43
N SER A 261 -3.25 -11.27 -10.25
CA SER A 261 -2.53 -10.52 -9.21
C SER A 261 -1.10 -10.17 -9.64
N ARG A 262 -0.54 -10.82 -10.65
CA ARG A 262 0.81 -10.52 -11.17
C ARG A 262 0.81 -9.64 -12.40
N THR A 263 -0.18 -9.75 -13.28
CA THR A 263 -0.10 -9.15 -14.63
C THR A 263 -0.99 -7.93 -14.86
N ASP A 264 -2.18 -7.85 -14.24
CA ASP A 264 -3.09 -6.72 -14.49
C ASP A 264 -3.92 -6.37 -13.26
N ARG A 265 -3.34 -5.53 -12.41
CA ARG A 265 -4.04 -4.90 -11.29
C ARG A 265 -4.61 -3.52 -11.65
N SER A 266 -4.43 -3.04 -12.87
CA SER A 266 -4.73 -1.66 -13.26
C SER A 266 -6.23 -1.39 -13.50
N SER A 267 -6.98 -2.42 -13.92
CA SER A 267 -8.38 -2.31 -14.35
C SER A 267 -9.33 -1.82 -13.26
N PHE A 268 -9.05 -2.08 -11.98
CA PHE A 268 -9.93 -1.74 -10.86
C PHE A 268 -9.96 -0.23 -10.54
N THR A 269 -8.90 0.49 -10.91
CA THR A 269 -8.70 1.90 -10.56
C THR A 269 -9.67 2.84 -11.26
N LYS A 270 -9.94 2.56 -12.54
CA LYS A 270 -10.74 3.44 -13.40
C LYS A 270 -12.19 3.57 -12.89
N LEU A 271 -12.76 2.46 -12.42
CA LEU A 271 -14.13 2.40 -11.93
C LEU A 271 -14.31 3.22 -10.65
N ILE A 272 -13.40 3.05 -9.67
CA ILE A 272 -13.48 3.77 -8.39
C ILE A 272 -13.30 5.28 -8.59
N PHE A 273 -12.39 5.67 -9.48
CA PHE A 273 -12.19 7.08 -9.79
C PHE A 273 -13.44 7.70 -10.39
N GLN A 274 -14.04 7.05 -11.39
CA GLN A 274 -15.26 7.51 -12.05
C GLN A 274 -16.43 7.63 -11.06
N THR A 275 -16.64 6.65 -10.17
CA THR A 275 -17.72 6.70 -9.18
C THR A 275 -17.50 7.79 -8.14
N THR A 276 -16.27 7.94 -7.62
CA THR A 276 -15.97 8.95 -6.60
C THR A 276 -16.13 10.36 -7.15
N CYS A 277 -15.61 10.64 -8.34
CA CYS A 277 -15.80 11.93 -9.00
C CYS A 277 -17.27 12.21 -9.29
N GLY A 278 -18.04 11.21 -9.75
CA GLY A 278 -19.48 11.35 -9.99
C GLY A 278 -20.26 11.75 -8.73
N VAL A 279 -19.98 11.11 -7.58
CA VAL A 279 -20.64 11.42 -6.30
C VAL A 279 -20.31 12.84 -5.82
N ILE A 280 -19.05 13.28 -5.94
CA ILE A 280 -18.64 14.63 -5.53
C ILE A 280 -19.35 15.68 -6.40
N ILE A 281 -19.43 15.47 -7.71
CA ILE A 281 -20.11 16.39 -8.63
C ILE A 281 -21.60 16.50 -8.27
N LEU A 282 -22.27 15.37 -7.99
CA LEU A 282 -23.67 15.35 -7.58
C LEU A 282 -23.92 16.09 -6.25
N LEU A 283 -23.04 15.93 -5.27
CA LEU A 283 -23.14 16.64 -3.99
C LEU A 283 -23.01 18.15 -4.16
N ILE A 284 -22.05 18.59 -4.99
CA ILE A 284 -21.86 20.02 -5.30
C ILE A 284 -23.10 20.58 -6.02
N ALA A 285 -23.62 19.86 -7.03
CA ALA A 285 -24.82 20.27 -7.75
C ALA A 285 -26.04 20.36 -6.84
N GLY A 286 -26.23 19.39 -5.94
CA GLY A 286 -27.32 19.39 -4.96
C GLY A 286 -27.25 20.57 -3.98
N LEU A 287 -26.06 20.90 -3.47
CA LEU A 287 -25.85 22.06 -2.60
C LEU A 287 -26.19 23.38 -3.31
N ILE A 288 -25.79 23.51 -4.57
CA ILE A 288 -26.12 24.67 -5.40
C ILE A 288 -27.65 24.77 -5.57
N PHE A 289 -28.33 23.68 -5.90
CA PHE A 289 -29.78 23.66 -6.08
C PHE A 289 -30.54 24.05 -4.81
N ILE A 290 -30.16 23.49 -3.66
CA ILE A 290 -30.76 23.83 -2.36
C ILE A 290 -30.57 25.32 -2.06
N PHE A 291 -29.39 25.87 -2.33
CA PHE A 291 -29.12 27.29 -2.10
C PHE A 291 -30.01 28.20 -2.96
N TYR A 292 -30.15 27.90 -4.25
CA TYR A 292 -31.05 28.66 -5.13
C TYR A 292 -32.51 28.56 -4.67
N GLY A 293 -32.97 27.38 -4.28
CA GLY A 293 -34.33 27.19 -3.76
C GLY A 293 -34.60 27.99 -2.48
N VAL A 294 -33.63 28.05 -1.55
CA VAL A 294 -33.76 28.87 -0.33
C VAL A 294 -33.81 30.36 -0.65
N MET A 295 -32.95 30.83 -1.56
CA MET A 295 -32.92 32.24 -1.97
C MET A 295 -34.23 32.71 -2.63
N GLU A 296 -34.92 31.83 -3.34
CA GLU A 296 -36.21 32.15 -3.98
C GLU A 296 -37.39 32.20 -2.99
N THR A 297 -37.26 31.52 -1.84
CA THR A 297 -38.31 31.47 -0.80
C THR A 297 -38.21 32.56 0.28
N LEU A 298 -37.13 33.34 0.30
CA LEU A 298 -36.94 34.44 1.25
C LEU A 298 -37.65 35.70 0.70
N PRO A 299 -38.69 36.23 1.39
CA PRO A 299 -39.45 37.41 0.95
C PRO A 299 -38.68 38.73 1.11
#